data_AF-A0A938R106-F1
#
_entry.id   AF-A0A938R106-F1
#
_cell.length_a   1.000
_cell.length_b   1.000
_cell.length_c   1.000
_cell.angle_alpha   90.00
_cell.angle_beta   90.00
_cell.angle_gamma   90.00
#
_symmetry.space_group_name_H-M   'P 1'
#
loop_
_entity.id
_entity.type
_entity.pdbx_description
1 polymer ?
#
loop_
_entity_poly.entity_id
_entity_poly.type
_entity_poly.pdbx_seq_one_letter_code
_entity_poly.pdbx_strand_id
1 'polypeptide(L)'
;RAATEALRRAYPELPLFADVCLCSYTTHGHCGLVHDGVIDNDASLAVLARMAVLLGQWGIDFVSPSDMMDGRVAAIRRALDDARLHDTGILSYAVKMASAFYGPFRDAALSAPQFGDRKTYQMPAGNRREARREWMLDVDEGADALLVKPALTNLDVLREARDGCDLPLFAYQVSGERAMLVAAAEKGQLDLRRAMDECLVSMRRAGADAIVTYEARERVRRP
;
A
#
# COMPACT_ATOMS: atom_id res chain seq x y z
N ARG A 1 5.73 17.47 4.11
CA ARG A 1 6.80 18.28 4.76
C ARG A 1 6.56 18.49 6.26
N ALA A 2 5.59 19.33 6.68
CA ALA A 2 5.43 19.69 8.11
C ALA A 2 5.28 18.48 9.05
N ALA A 3 4.49 17.47 8.66
CA ALA A 3 4.36 16.22 9.40
C ALA A 3 5.68 15.46 9.51
N THR A 4 6.42 15.31 8.41
CA THR A 4 7.73 14.65 8.36
C THR A 4 8.74 15.32 9.29
N GLU A 5 8.85 16.65 9.22
CA GLU A 5 9.78 17.41 10.07
C GLU A 5 9.41 17.30 11.56
N ALA A 6 8.11 17.32 11.89
CA ALA A 6 7.66 17.12 13.27
C ALA A 6 7.99 15.71 13.79
N LEU A 7 7.76 14.68 12.98
CA LEU A 7 8.06 13.30 13.33
C LEU A 7 9.56 13.06 13.49
N ARG A 8 10.38 13.56 12.58
CA ARG A 8 11.85 13.44 12.67
C ARG A 8 12.43 14.13 13.90
N ARG A 9 11.89 15.30 14.29
CA ARG A 9 12.29 15.98 15.53
C ARG A 9 11.92 15.19 16.78
N ALA A 10 10.74 14.56 16.80
CA ALA A 10 10.24 13.86 17.97
C ALA A 10 10.78 12.43 18.09
N TYR A 11 11.00 11.75 16.96
CA TYR A 11 11.34 10.34 16.87
C TYR A 11 12.37 10.11 15.75
N PRO A 12 13.65 10.46 15.96
CA PRO A 12 14.66 10.42 14.90
C PRO A 12 14.90 9.01 14.34
N GLU A 13 14.75 7.99 15.18
CA GLU A 13 14.95 6.58 14.82
C GLU A 13 13.70 5.90 14.24
N LEU A 14 12.54 6.59 14.24
CA LEU A 14 11.30 6.02 13.72
C LEU A 14 11.37 5.95 12.18
N PRO A 15 11.26 4.75 11.57
CA PRO A 15 11.19 4.65 10.13
C PRO A 15 9.92 5.31 9.60
N LEU A 16 10.07 6.22 8.63
CA LEU A 16 8.96 6.94 8.03
C LEU A 16 8.63 6.39 6.65
N PHE A 17 7.38 5.95 6.50
CA PHE A 17 6.79 5.51 5.25
C PHE A 17 5.78 6.56 4.77
N ALA A 18 5.79 6.90 3.49
CA ALA A 18 4.79 7.80 2.91
C ALA A 18 4.16 7.23 1.63
N ASP A 19 2.83 7.26 1.57
CA ASP A 19 2.07 6.88 0.38
C ASP A 19 2.40 7.82 -0.79
N VAL A 20 2.59 7.23 -1.98
CA VAL A 20 2.73 7.96 -3.25
C VAL A 20 1.52 7.61 -4.10
N CYS A 21 0.60 8.56 -4.23
CA CYS A 21 -0.64 8.39 -4.99
C CYS A 21 -1.29 9.76 -5.24
N LEU A 22 -2.01 9.91 -6.35
CA LEU A 22 -2.66 11.18 -6.70
C LEU A 22 -4.13 11.28 -6.23
N CYS A 23 -4.70 10.21 -5.68
CA CYS A 23 -6.16 10.16 -5.44
C CYS A 23 -6.66 11.15 -4.38
N SER A 24 -5.80 11.62 -3.48
CA SER A 24 -6.14 12.63 -2.47
C SER A 24 -5.80 14.06 -2.91
N TYR A 25 -5.22 14.23 -4.11
CA TYR A 25 -4.76 15.51 -4.65
C TYR A 25 -5.43 15.88 -5.98
N THR A 26 -6.24 14.98 -6.53
CA THR A 26 -6.98 15.19 -7.77
C THR A 26 -8.44 15.46 -7.47
N THR A 27 -9.09 16.26 -8.31
CA THR A 27 -10.51 16.55 -8.19
C THR A 27 -11.37 15.32 -8.47
N HIS A 28 -10.90 14.40 -9.31
CA HIS A 28 -11.65 13.20 -9.73
C HIS A 28 -11.44 11.97 -8.84
N GLY A 29 -10.49 12.00 -7.90
CA GLY A 29 -10.28 10.90 -6.93
C GLY A 29 -9.62 9.63 -7.49
N HIS A 30 -8.98 9.70 -8.67
CA HIS A 30 -8.25 8.57 -9.26
C HIS A 30 -6.76 8.61 -8.90
N CYS A 31 -6.10 7.45 -8.97
CA CYS A 31 -4.68 7.31 -8.62
C CYS A 31 -3.71 7.97 -9.59
N GLY A 32 -4.14 8.20 -10.84
CA GLY A 32 -3.35 8.78 -11.92
C GLY A 32 -4.04 9.98 -12.57
N LEU A 33 -3.35 10.64 -13.50
CA LEU A 33 -3.91 11.68 -14.34
C LEU A 33 -4.99 11.10 -15.26
N VAL A 34 -6.00 11.93 -15.57
CA VAL A 34 -7.12 11.57 -16.43
C VAL A 34 -7.08 12.42 -17.70
N HIS A 35 -7.15 11.77 -18.86
CA HIS A 35 -7.36 12.39 -20.16
C HIS A 35 -8.59 11.76 -20.81
N ASP A 36 -9.59 12.58 -21.17
CA ASP A 36 -10.84 12.13 -21.79
C ASP A 36 -11.54 10.95 -21.05
N GLY A 37 -11.51 10.97 -19.72
CA GLY A 37 -12.12 9.94 -18.88
C GLY A 37 -11.31 8.64 -18.74
N VAL A 38 -10.12 8.57 -19.35
CA VAL A 38 -9.19 7.44 -19.28
C VAL A 38 -7.99 7.81 -18.41
N ILE A 39 -7.47 6.86 -17.65
CA ILE A 39 -6.25 7.06 -16.87
C ILE A 39 -5.05 7.03 -17.82
N ASP A 40 -4.29 8.11 -17.83
CA ASP A 40 -3.05 8.22 -18.60
C ASP A 40 -1.88 7.68 -17.76
N ASN A 41 -1.45 6.46 -18.05
CA ASN A 41 -0.40 5.77 -17.32
C ASN A 41 0.92 6.56 -17.31
N ASP A 42 1.44 6.85 -18.50
CA ASP A 42 2.79 7.40 -18.67
C ASP A 42 2.88 8.83 -18.15
N ALA A 43 1.84 9.65 -18.39
CA ALA A 43 1.78 10.99 -17.82
C ALA A 43 1.71 10.96 -16.28
N SER A 44 1.10 9.92 -15.69
CA SER A 44 1.03 9.74 -14.24
C SER A 44 2.40 9.43 -13.64
N LEU A 45 3.23 8.62 -14.31
CA LEU A 45 4.55 8.22 -13.81
C LEU A 45 5.43 9.43 -13.47
N ALA A 46 5.44 10.43 -14.36
CA ALA A 46 6.21 11.65 -14.15
C ALA A 46 5.78 12.43 -12.90
N VAL A 47 4.48 12.44 -12.57
CA VAL A 47 3.96 13.12 -11.37
C VAL A 47 4.30 12.32 -10.11
N LEU A 48 4.09 11.00 -10.15
CA LEU A 48 4.38 10.09 -9.04
C LEU A 48 5.88 10.11 -8.67
N ALA A 49 6.76 10.08 -9.67
CA ALA A 49 8.20 10.18 -9.48
C ALA A 49 8.61 11.51 -8.83
N ARG A 50 8.05 12.64 -9.27
CA ARG A 50 8.29 13.96 -8.62
C ARG A 50 7.80 13.97 -7.17
N MET A 51 6.63 13.38 -6.89
CA MET A 51 6.11 13.27 -5.53
C MET A 51 7.04 12.44 -4.65
N ALA A 52 7.55 11.30 -5.14
CA ALA A 52 8.50 10.46 -4.42
C ALA A 52 9.80 11.21 -4.08
N VAL A 53 10.37 11.93 -5.05
CA VAL A 53 11.58 12.75 -4.82
C VAL A 53 11.34 13.81 -3.75
N LEU A 54 10.21 14.52 -3.78
CA LEU A 54 9.88 15.51 -2.76
C LEU A 54 9.77 14.88 -1.37
N LEU A 55 9.17 13.70 -1.26
CA LEU A 55 9.06 12.97 0.00
C LEU A 55 10.44 12.55 0.52
N GLY A 56 11.30 12.00 -0.33
CA GLY A 56 12.68 11.65 0.02
C GLY A 56 13.50 12.86 0.48
N GLN A 57 13.40 14.00 -0.21
CA GLN A 57 14.04 15.27 0.21
C GLN A 57 13.56 15.77 1.58
N TRP A 58 12.33 15.43 1.99
CA TRP A 58 11.81 15.78 3.32
C TRP A 58 12.22 14.78 4.40
N GLY A 59 13.00 13.75 4.05
CA GLY A 59 13.47 12.72 4.97
C GLY A 59 12.42 11.66 5.23
N ILE A 60 11.68 11.22 4.21
CA ILE A 60 10.97 9.93 4.23
C ILE A 60 11.96 8.81 3.90
N ASP A 61 11.94 7.72 4.68
CA ASP A 61 12.84 6.57 4.45
C ASP A 61 12.32 5.68 3.33
N PHE A 62 11.00 5.43 3.32
CA PHE A 62 10.35 4.59 2.32
C PHE A 62 9.20 5.32 1.65
N VAL A 63 9.29 5.50 0.34
CA VAL A 63 8.14 5.88 -0.48
C VAL A 63 7.33 4.63 -0.81
N SER A 64 6.00 4.75 -0.79
CA SER A 64 5.12 3.60 -0.90
C SER A 64 4.08 3.81 -2.00
N PRO A 65 4.43 3.60 -3.29
CA PRO A 65 3.53 3.83 -4.41
C PRO A 65 2.34 2.89 -4.37
N SER A 66 1.13 3.45 -4.27
CA SER A 66 -0.12 2.69 -4.17
C SER A 66 -1.05 2.91 -5.38
N ASP A 67 -0.54 3.54 -6.42
CA ASP A 67 -1.29 3.96 -7.60
C ASP A 67 -1.70 2.80 -8.53
N MET A 68 -0.85 1.77 -8.67
CA MET A 68 -0.96 0.64 -9.62
C MET A 68 -0.79 1.03 -11.10
N MET A 69 0.00 2.06 -11.40
CA MET A 69 0.41 2.37 -12.78
C MET A 69 1.55 1.45 -13.23
N ASP A 70 1.55 1.03 -14.49
CA ASP A 70 2.59 0.18 -15.05
C ASP A 70 3.92 0.94 -15.09
N GLY A 71 5.02 0.31 -14.63
CA GLY A 71 6.37 0.91 -14.67
C GLY A 71 6.67 1.97 -13.61
N ARG A 72 5.76 2.22 -12.65
CA ARG A 72 5.98 3.27 -11.64
C ARG A 72 7.18 3.02 -10.72
N VAL A 73 7.52 1.77 -10.42
CA VAL A 73 8.64 1.47 -9.52
C VAL A 73 9.93 1.88 -10.21
N ALA A 74 10.13 1.48 -11.47
CA ALA A 74 11.30 1.88 -12.23
C ALA A 74 11.40 3.39 -12.42
N ALA A 75 10.27 4.07 -12.69
CA ALA A 75 10.23 5.53 -12.83
C ALA A 75 10.60 6.25 -11.53
N ILE A 76 10.05 5.80 -10.39
CA ILE A 76 10.35 6.35 -9.08
C ILE A 76 11.81 6.07 -8.71
N ARG A 77 12.31 4.85 -8.94
CA ARG A 77 13.70 4.50 -8.62
C ARG A 77 14.68 5.40 -9.35
N ARG A 78 14.53 5.51 -10.68
CA ARG A 78 15.37 6.39 -11.52
C ARG A 78 15.34 7.84 -11.03
N ALA A 79 14.16 8.38 -10.75
CA ALA A 79 14.04 9.77 -10.30
C ALA A 79 14.69 10.03 -8.94
N LEU A 80 14.58 9.08 -8.00
CA LEU A 80 15.26 9.16 -6.71
C LEU A 80 16.78 9.08 -6.88
N ASP A 81 17.28 8.20 -7.75
CA ASP A 81 18.71 8.08 -8.03
C ASP A 81 19.29 9.33 -8.70
N ASP A 82 18.59 9.89 -9.68
CA ASP A 82 18.95 11.15 -10.33
C ASP A 82 18.99 12.32 -9.33
N ALA A 83 18.12 12.28 -8.31
CA ALA A 83 18.10 13.22 -7.20
C ALA A 83 19.13 12.94 -6.09
N ARG A 84 19.94 11.88 -6.22
CA ARG A 84 20.91 11.38 -5.23
C ARG A 84 20.28 10.96 -3.90
N LEU A 85 19.07 10.41 -3.95
CA LEU A 85 18.30 9.87 -2.82
C LEU A 85 18.38 8.33 -2.79
N HIS A 86 19.59 7.79 -2.88
CA HIS A 86 19.82 6.33 -2.99
C HIS A 86 19.33 5.56 -1.76
N ASP A 87 19.36 6.17 -0.58
CA ASP A 87 18.94 5.57 0.68
C ASP A 87 17.41 5.63 0.90
N THR A 88 16.66 6.32 0.03
CA THR A 88 15.20 6.28 0.06
C THR A 88 14.72 5.01 -0.63
N GLY A 89 14.17 4.09 0.16
CA GLY A 89 13.65 2.81 -0.29
C GLY A 89 12.23 2.90 -0.88
N ILE A 90 11.82 1.86 -1.59
CA ILE A 90 10.53 1.73 -2.25
C ILE A 90 9.78 0.52 -1.68
N LEU A 91 8.69 0.78 -0.95
CA LEU A 91 7.72 -0.24 -0.54
C LEU A 91 6.58 -0.27 -1.56
N SER A 92 6.70 -1.12 -2.56
CA SER A 92 5.70 -1.17 -3.62
C SER A 92 4.41 -1.84 -3.15
N TYR A 93 3.25 -1.23 -3.43
CA TYR A 93 1.96 -1.94 -3.38
C TYR A 93 1.83 -2.89 -4.58
N ALA A 94 2.74 -3.84 -4.67
CA ALA A 94 2.93 -4.74 -5.80
C ALA A 94 1.69 -5.56 -6.15
N VAL A 95 0.89 -5.89 -5.13
CA VAL A 95 -0.40 -6.53 -5.33
C VAL A 95 -1.47 -5.70 -4.64
N LYS A 96 -2.22 -4.93 -5.43
CA LYS A 96 -3.39 -4.18 -4.95
C LYS A 96 -4.63 -4.55 -5.75
N MET A 97 -5.45 -5.40 -5.14
CA MET A 97 -6.71 -5.85 -5.74
C MET A 97 -7.75 -4.74 -5.79
N ALA A 98 -8.62 -4.73 -6.80
CA ALA A 98 -9.86 -3.98 -6.88
C ALA A 98 -10.89 -4.58 -5.91
N SER A 99 -10.69 -4.34 -4.61
CA SER A 99 -11.44 -5.00 -3.54
C SER A 99 -12.64 -4.18 -3.04
N ALA A 100 -13.69 -4.89 -2.61
CA ALA A 100 -14.83 -4.33 -1.89
C ALA A 100 -14.48 -3.91 -0.45
N PHE A 101 -13.33 -4.35 0.09
CA PHE A 101 -12.93 -4.12 1.49
C PHE A 101 -12.34 -2.72 1.75
N TYR A 102 -12.38 -1.81 0.77
CA TYR A 102 -11.84 -0.45 0.91
C TYR A 102 -12.86 0.61 1.33
N GLY A 103 -14.14 0.25 1.52
CA GLY A 103 -15.23 1.20 1.82
C GLY A 103 -14.87 2.20 2.93
N PRO A 104 -14.60 1.75 4.17
CA PRO A 104 -14.34 2.69 5.26
C PRO A 104 -13.07 3.55 5.07
N PHE A 105 -12.07 3.08 4.31
CA PHE A 105 -10.90 3.89 3.96
C PHE A 105 -11.27 5.00 2.98
N ARG A 106 -12.14 4.74 2.00
CA ARG A 106 -12.54 5.76 1.03
C ARG A 106 -13.26 6.93 1.70
N ASP A 107 -14.08 6.62 2.72
CA ASP A 107 -14.75 7.63 3.54
C ASP A 107 -13.73 8.46 4.34
N ALA A 108 -12.77 7.78 5.00
CA ALA A 108 -11.75 8.46 5.80
C ALA A 108 -10.75 9.29 4.96
N ALA A 109 -10.39 8.82 3.77
CA ALA A 109 -9.42 9.46 2.88
C ALA A 109 -10.05 10.43 1.87
N LEU A 110 -11.38 10.59 1.89
CA LEU A 110 -12.16 11.38 0.93
C LEU A 110 -11.74 11.14 -0.53
N SER A 111 -11.49 9.88 -0.88
CA SER A 111 -10.83 9.49 -2.13
C SER A 111 -11.69 8.58 -3.01
N ALA A 112 -13.00 8.53 -2.80
CA ALA A 112 -13.89 7.81 -3.70
C ALA A 112 -13.76 8.38 -5.13
N PRO A 113 -13.66 7.53 -6.18
CA PRO A 113 -13.60 8.01 -7.54
C PRO A 113 -14.93 8.72 -7.89
N GLN A 114 -14.84 9.88 -8.54
CA GLN A 114 -16.03 10.65 -8.92
C GLN A 114 -16.76 10.06 -10.13
N PHE A 115 -16.09 9.21 -10.92
CA PHE A 115 -16.67 8.48 -12.04
C PHE A 115 -16.07 7.08 -12.13
N GLY A 116 -16.80 6.17 -12.79
CA GLY A 116 -16.33 4.80 -13.04
C GLY A 116 -15.90 4.05 -11.77
N ASP A 117 -14.86 3.23 -11.91
CA ASP A 117 -14.22 2.54 -10.80
C ASP A 117 -12.69 2.49 -10.99
N ARG A 118 -11.99 1.70 -10.17
CA ARG A 118 -10.53 1.57 -10.21
C ARG A 118 -10.04 0.28 -10.88
N LYS A 119 -10.92 -0.48 -11.54
CA LYS A 119 -10.59 -1.82 -12.11
C LYS A 119 -9.71 -1.75 -13.35
N THR A 120 -9.51 -0.58 -13.94
CA THR A 120 -8.61 -0.40 -15.08
C THR A 120 -7.13 -0.45 -14.68
N TYR A 121 -6.81 -0.34 -13.39
CA TYR A 121 -5.44 -0.40 -12.87
C TYR A 121 -5.32 -1.23 -11.57
N GLN A 122 -6.36 -1.27 -10.73
CA GLN A 122 -6.40 -2.23 -9.61
C GLN A 122 -6.75 -3.62 -10.12
N MET A 123 -6.01 -4.61 -9.67
CA MET A 123 -6.10 -5.96 -10.20
C MET A 123 -7.45 -6.63 -9.91
N PRO A 124 -8.00 -7.44 -10.82
CA PRO A 124 -9.15 -8.29 -10.53
C PRO A 124 -8.85 -9.26 -9.39
N ALA A 125 -9.71 -9.30 -8.37
CA ALA A 125 -9.48 -10.08 -7.16
C ALA A 125 -9.26 -11.60 -7.38
N GLY A 126 -9.77 -12.15 -8.49
CA GLY A 126 -9.60 -13.57 -8.83
C GLY A 126 -8.33 -13.90 -9.63
N ASN A 127 -7.54 -12.90 -10.04
CA ASN A 127 -6.44 -13.11 -10.99
C ASN A 127 -5.08 -13.32 -10.31
N ARG A 128 -4.87 -14.52 -9.78
CA ARG A 128 -3.62 -14.92 -9.12
C ARG A 128 -2.39 -14.85 -10.05
N ARG A 129 -2.56 -15.19 -11.33
CA ARG A 129 -1.44 -15.21 -12.30
C ARG A 129 -0.91 -13.81 -12.60
N GLU A 130 -1.83 -12.84 -12.69
CA GLU A 130 -1.47 -11.43 -12.80
C GLU A 130 -0.77 -10.94 -11.54
N ALA A 131 -1.28 -11.28 -10.34
CA ALA A 131 -0.60 -10.95 -9.10
C ALA A 131 0.86 -11.42 -9.09
N ARG A 132 1.10 -12.65 -9.56
CA ARG A 132 2.45 -13.19 -9.69
C ARG A 132 3.33 -12.39 -10.64
N ARG A 133 2.80 -12.00 -11.79
CA ARG A 133 3.51 -11.18 -12.77
C ARG A 133 3.83 -9.79 -12.21
N GLU A 134 2.87 -9.12 -11.59
CA GLU A 134 3.03 -7.75 -11.07
C GLU A 134 4.10 -7.67 -9.99
N TRP A 135 4.10 -8.58 -9.00
CA TRP A 135 5.15 -8.51 -7.98
C TRP A 135 6.54 -8.87 -8.51
N MET A 136 6.63 -9.74 -9.52
CA MET A 136 7.91 -10.04 -10.17
C MET A 136 8.44 -8.81 -10.93
N LEU A 137 7.57 -8.10 -11.66
CA LEU A 137 7.94 -6.88 -12.36
C LEU A 137 8.48 -5.84 -11.38
N ASP A 138 7.81 -5.62 -10.25
CA ASP A 138 8.27 -4.66 -9.25
C ASP A 138 9.64 -4.98 -8.66
N VAL A 139 9.94 -6.28 -8.47
CA VAL A 139 11.27 -6.73 -8.05
C VAL A 139 12.31 -6.34 -9.10
N ASP A 140 12.04 -6.65 -10.37
CA ASP A 140 12.93 -6.33 -11.50
C ASP A 140 13.10 -4.82 -11.70
N GLU A 141 12.07 -4.03 -11.38
CA GLU A 141 12.05 -2.57 -11.45
C GLU A 141 12.78 -1.88 -10.29
N GLY A 142 13.16 -2.62 -9.25
CA GLY A 142 13.96 -2.11 -8.13
C GLY A 142 13.17 -1.74 -6.88
N ALA A 143 12.05 -2.42 -6.60
CA ALA A 143 11.40 -2.32 -5.29
C ALA A 143 12.30 -2.91 -4.20
N ASP A 144 12.37 -2.26 -3.03
CA ASP A 144 13.12 -2.76 -1.87
C ASP A 144 12.26 -3.63 -0.95
N ALA A 145 10.94 -3.47 -1.03
CA ALA A 145 9.96 -4.25 -0.31
C ALA A 145 8.64 -4.31 -1.09
N LEU A 146 7.87 -5.37 -0.84
CA LEU A 146 6.60 -5.62 -1.52
C LEU A 146 5.44 -5.58 -0.52
N LEU A 147 4.25 -5.20 -0.97
CA LEU A 147 3.04 -5.17 -0.17
C LEU A 147 1.85 -5.80 -0.90
N VAL A 148 1.13 -6.68 -0.19
CA VAL A 148 -0.15 -7.28 -0.66
C VAL A 148 -1.34 -6.63 0.04
N LYS A 149 -2.32 -6.20 -0.75
CA LYS A 149 -3.52 -5.48 -0.31
C LYS A 149 -4.78 -5.90 -1.10
N PRO A 150 -5.88 -6.29 -0.43
CA PRO A 150 -6.02 -6.59 1.01
C PRO A 150 -5.25 -7.83 1.45
N ALA A 151 -4.99 -7.97 2.75
CA ALA A 151 -4.22 -9.10 3.27
C ALA A 151 -5.05 -10.37 3.50
N LEU A 152 -6.17 -10.27 4.22
CA LEU A 152 -6.93 -11.44 4.68
C LEU A 152 -7.52 -12.25 3.51
N THR A 153 -7.98 -11.56 2.46
CA THR A 153 -8.53 -12.21 1.27
C THR A 153 -7.47 -12.70 0.28
N ASN A 154 -6.18 -12.46 0.55
CA ASN A 154 -5.07 -12.78 -0.35
C ASN A 154 -3.90 -13.45 0.39
N LEU A 155 -4.19 -14.25 1.42
CA LEU A 155 -3.15 -15.00 2.16
C LEU A 155 -2.43 -16.02 1.27
N ASP A 156 -3.11 -16.55 0.26
CA ASP A 156 -2.56 -17.42 -0.78
C ASP A 156 -1.55 -16.65 -1.67
N VAL A 157 -1.89 -15.42 -2.07
CA VAL A 157 -0.97 -14.56 -2.84
C VAL A 157 0.23 -14.13 -2.01
N LEU A 158 0.02 -13.80 -0.73
CA LEU A 158 1.12 -13.54 0.22
C LEU A 158 2.07 -14.74 0.33
N ARG A 159 1.54 -15.96 0.44
CA ARG A 159 2.33 -17.19 0.47
C ARG A 159 3.12 -17.38 -0.82
N GLU A 160 2.47 -17.23 -1.97
CA GLU A 160 3.12 -17.37 -3.29
C GLU A 160 4.22 -16.31 -3.50
N ALA A 161 3.99 -15.06 -3.09
CA ALA A 161 5.00 -14.01 -3.15
C ALA A 161 6.20 -14.33 -2.24
N ARG A 162 5.94 -14.82 -1.02
CA ARG A 162 7.01 -15.22 -0.10
C ARG A 162 7.82 -16.42 -0.59
N ASP A 163 7.20 -17.36 -1.31
CA ASP A 163 7.88 -18.50 -1.94
C ASP A 163 8.69 -18.10 -3.18
N GLY A 164 8.32 -16.98 -3.82
CA GLY A 164 8.90 -16.53 -5.08
C GLY A 164 9.87 -15.36 -4.98
N CYS A 165 10.02 -14.72 -3.82
CA CYS A 165 10.82 -13.52 -3.64
C CYS A 165 11.43 -13.45 -2.23
N ASP A 166 12.66 -12.92 -2.13
CA ASP A 166 13.38 -12.74 -0.87
C ASP A 166 13.24 -11.37 -0.21
N LEU A 167 12.63 -10.41 -0.90
CA LEU A 167 12.40 -9.08 -0.36
C LEU A 167 11.48 -9.11 0.87
N PRO A 168 11.63 -8.13 1.78
CA PRO A 168 10.67 -7.90 2.85
C PRO A 168 9.24 -7.81 2.30
N LEU A 169 8.34 -8.60 2.90
CA LEU A 169 6.95 -8.68 2.47
C LEU A 169 6.01 -8.08 3.51
N PHE A 170 5.20 -7.12 3.08
CA PHE A 170 4.23 -6.43 3.89
C PHE A 170 2.82 -6.94 3.57
N ALA A 171 2.01 -7.09 4.62
CA ALA A 171 0.57 -7.31 4.48
C ALA A 171 -0.20 -6.08 4.93
N TYR A 172 -1.19 -5.63 4.17
CA TYR A 172 -2.08 -4.54 4.59
C TYR A 172 -3.40 -5.12 5.11
N GLN A 173 -3.61 -5.05 6.43
CA GLN A 173 -4.94 -5.25 7.01
C GLN A 173 -5.82 -4.04 6.72
N VAL A 174 -6.73 -4.17 5.76
CA VAL A 174 -7.47 -3.02 5.24
C VAL A 174 -8.65 -2.67 6.12
N SER A 175 -9.21 -1.48 5.88
CA SER A 175 -10.26 -0.91 6.70
C SER A 175 -11.50 -1.79 6.81
N GLY A 176 -11.90 -2.44 5.71
CA GLY A 176 -13.06 -3.34 5.68
C GLY A 176 -12.83 -4.63 6.46
N GLU A 177 -11.61 -5.18 6.46
CA GLU A 177 -11.28 -6.38 7.22
C GLU A 177 -11.42 -6.11 8.72
N ARG A 178 -10.90 -4.96 9.18
CA ARG A 178 -11.09 -4.53 10.56
C ARG A 178 -12.56 -4.27 10.88
N ALA A 179 -13.25 -3.48 10.05
CA ALA A 179 -14.64 -3.11 10.29
C ALA A 179 -15.55 -4.34 10.37
N MET A 180 -15.30 -5.35 9.55
CA MET A 180 -16.02 -6.63 9.58
C MET A 180 -15.88 -7.33 10.94
N LEU A 181 -14.67 -7.41 11.50
CA LEU A 181 -14.44 -8.02 12.81
C LEU A 181 -15.09 -7.21 13.94
N VAL A 182 -14.97 -5.87 13.89
CA VAL A 182 -15.60 -4.98 14.88
C VAL A 182 -17.12 -5.15 14.86
N ALA A 183 -17.76 -5.13 13.69
CA ALA A 183 -19.20 -5.27 13.58
C ALA A 183 -19.72 -6.64 14.05
N ALA A 184 -18.95 -7.72 13.85
CA ALA A 184 -19.30 -9.04 14.38
C ALA A 184 -19.16 -9.10 15.91
N ALA A 185 -18.12 -8.48 16.46
CA ALA A 185 -17.90 -8.41 17.91
C ALA A 185 -18.96 -7.58 18.63
N GLU A 186 -19.39 -6.46 18.06
CA GLU A 186 -20.48 -5.62 18.61
C GLU A 186 -21.81 -6.39 18.73
N LYS A 187 -22.00 -7.42 17.90
CA LYS A 187 -23.16 -8.32 17.94
C LYS A 187 -22.95 -9.54 18.84
N GLY A 188 -21.81 -9.62 19.55
CA GLY A 188 -21.45 -10.76 20.40
C GLY A 188 -21.16 -12.04 19.64
N GLN A 189 -20.90 -11.98 18.33
CA GLN A 189 -20.69 -13.17 17.50
C GLN A 189 -19.26 -13.72 17.60
N LEU A 190 -18.30 -12.88 18.00
CA LEU A 190 -16.92 -13.27 18.21
C LEU A 190 -16.25 -12.41 19.29
N ASP A 191 -15.16 -12.91 19.83
CA ASP A 191 -14.23 -12.12 20.64
C ASP A 191 -13.32 -11.32 19.70
N LEU A 192 -13.47 -9.97 19.72
CA LEU A 192 -12.74 -9.08 18.82
C LEU A 192 -11.23 -9.26 18.94
N ARG A 193 -10.73 -9.38 20.17
CA ARG A 193 -9.30 -9.45 20.44
C ARG A 193 -8.72 -10.73 19.85
N ARG A 194 -9.32 -11.87 20.17
CA ARG A 194 -8.87 -13.18 19.69
C ARG A 194 -8.95 -13.28 18.17
N ALA A 195 -10.05 -12.82 17.57
CA ALA A 195 -10.20 -12.83 16.12
C ALA A 195 -9.16 -11.92 15.43
N MET A 196 -8.92 -10.73 15.98
CA MET A 196 -7.91 -9.81 15.46
C MET A 196 -6.50 -10.40 15.54
N ASP A 197 -6.14 -11.01 16.67
CA ASP A 197 -4.86 -11.69 16.86
C ASP A 197 -4.69 -12.84 15.87
N GLU A 198 -5.73 -13.64 15.65
CA GLU A 198 -5.73 -14.75 14.70
C GLU A 198 -5.54 -14.27 13.24
N CYS A 199 -6.16 -13.15 12.86
CA CYS A 199 -5.95 -12.54 11.54
C CYS A 199 -4.49 -12.10 11.36
N LEU A 200 -3.91 -11.39 12.33
CA LEU A 200 -2.53 -10.91 12.25
C LEU A 200 -1.52 -12.07 12.24
N VAL A 201 -1.76 -13.11 13.05
CA VAL A 201 -0.95 -14.35 13.03
C VAL A 201 -1.07 -15.05 11.68
N SER A 202 -2.26 -15.06 11.07
CA SER A 202 -2.44 -15.67 9.76
C SER A 202 -1.69 -14.93 8.66
N MET A 203 -1.61 -13.59 8.71
CA MET A 203 -0.78 -12.79 7.80
C MET A 203 0.72 -13.09 7.98
N ARG A 204 1.19 -13.19 9.23
CA ARG A 204 2.57 -13.61 9.53
C ARG A 204 2.87 -15.01 9.02
N ARG A 205 1.97 -15.98 9.29
CA ARG A 205 2.09 -17.38 8.85
C ARG A 205 2.12 -17.49 7.31
N ALA A 206 1.37 -16.64 6.61
CA ALA A 206 1.40 -16.59 5.15
C ALA A 206 2.75 -16.14 4.62
N GLY A 207 3.53 -15.35 5.38
CA GLY A 207 4.87 -14.94 4.97
C GLY A 207 5.19 -13.46 5.16
N ALA A 208 4.29 -12.68 5.76
CA ALA A 208 4.52 -11.25 5.97
C ALA A 208 5.57 -11.00 7.07
N ASP A 209 6.57 -10.19 6.75
CA ASP A 209 7.60 -9.69 7.66
C ASP A 209 7.08 -8.50 8.48
N ALA A 210 6.22 -7.68 7.89
CA ALA A 210 5.57 -6.54 8.51
C ALA A 210 4.07 -6.48 8.15
N ILE A 211 3.28 -5.87 9.03
CA ILE A 211 1.83 -5.74 8.83
C ILE A 211 1.42 -4.29 9.04
N VAL A 212 0.83 -3.68 8.01
CA VAL A 212 0.15 -2.40 8.11
C VAL A 212 -1.25 -2.65 8.64
N THR A 213 -1.54 -2.20 9.86
CA THR A 213 -2.82 -2.43 10.53
C THR A 213 -3.23 -1.22 11.36
N TYR A 214 -4.54 -0.95 11.39
CA TYR A 214 -5.14 0.06 12.27
C TYR A 214 -5.09 -0.34 13.75
N GLU A 215 -4.77 -1.60 14.07
CA GLU A 215 -4.66 -2.13 15.43
C GLU A 215 -3.25 -2.02 16.01
N ALA A 216 -2.29 -1.43 15.28
CA ALA A 216 -0.88 -1.37 15.70
C ALA A 216 -0.71 -0.74 17.10
N ARG A 217 -1.37 0.40 17.35
CA ARG A 217 -1.31 1.10 18.64
C ARG A 217 -1.91 0.27 19.78
N GLU A 218 -3.01 -0.41 19.51
CA GLU A 218 -3.70 -1.23 20.51
C GLU A 218 -2.86 -2.48 20.86
N ARG A 219 -2.12 -3.03 19.89
CA ARG A 219 -1.21 -4.16 20.10
C ARG A 219 0.03 -3.79 20.91
N VAL A 220 0.66 -2.65 20.63
CA VAL A 220 1.88 -2.20 21.34
C VAL A 220 1.60 -1.84 22.80
N ARG A 221 0.39 -1.40 23.13
CA ARG A 221 -0.01 -1.06 24.51
C ARG A 221 -0.23 -2.26 25.42
N ARG A 222 -0.09 -3.48 24.89
CA ARG A 222 -0.34 -4.72 25.61
C ARG A 222 1.01 -5.34 25.99
N PRO A 223 1.31 -5.52 27.29
CA PRO A 223 2.50 -6.24 27.73
C PRO A 223 2.45 -7.72 27.33
#